data_AF-A0A0M9YUS9-F1
#
_entry.id   AF-A0A0M9YUS9-F1
#
_cell.length_a   1.000
_cell.length_b   1.000
_cell.length_c   1.000
_cell.angle_alpha   90.00
_cell.angle_beta   90.00
_cell.angle_gamma   90.00
#
_symmetry.space_group_name_H-M   'P 1'
#
loop_
_entity.id
_entity.type
_entity.pdbx_description
1 polymer ?
#
loop_
_entity_poly.entity_id
_entity_poly.type
_entity_poly.pdbx_seq_one_letter_code
_entity_poly.pdbx_strand_id
1 'polypeptide(L)' 'MDGRTLPILLGPTGHPAKWYEIPVPAPDGGAPTVLLYERVPAGYSKRLGLQKGWKYTFVPSGTRPKPRWPWTKTPPPA' A
#
# COMPACT_ATOMS: atom_id res chain seq x y z
N MET A 1 -10.67 2.29 11.11
CA MET A 1 -11.89 2.47 10.29
C MET A 1 -12.98 1.65 10.96
N ASP A 2 -14.02 2.29 11.49
CA ASP A 2 -15.14 1.68 12.24
C ASP A 2 -14.76 0.69 13.38
N GLY A 3 -13.55 0.82 13.95
CA GLY A 3 -13.02 -0.13 14.96
C GLY A 3 -12.63 -1.51 14.42
N ARG A 4 -12.72 -1.75 13.11
CA ARG A 4 -12.41 -3.04 12.48
C ARG A 4 -10.91 -3.19 12.29
N THR A 5 -10.40 -4.36 12.69
CA THR A 5 -9.01 -4.78 12.50
C THR A 5 -8.96 -5.87 11.45
N LEU A 6 -8.09 -5.72 10.46
CA LEU A 6 -7.92 -6.67 9.37
C LEU A 6 -6.62 -7.44 9.60
N PRO A 7 -6.66 -8.76 9.84
CA PRO A 7 -5.44 -9.53 10.02
C PRO A 7 -4.62 -9.49 8.73
N ILE A 8 -3.37 -9.03 8.84
CA ILE A 8 -2.45 -8.95 7.71
C ILE A 8 -1.61 -10.22 7.70
N LEU A 9 -1.65 -10.95 6.59
CA LEU A 9 -0.71 -12.05 6.35
C LEU A 9 0.69 -11.47 6.20
N LEU A 10 1.58 -11.84 7.12
CA LEU A 10 2.99 -11.49 7.06
C LEU A 10 3.74 -12.54 6.24
N GLY A 11 4.66 -12.09 5.39
CA GLY A 11 5.57 -12.98 4.68
C GLY A 11 6.66 -13.55 5.58
N PRO A 12 7.57 -14.39 5.04
CA PRO A 12 8.66 -15.02 5.79
C PRO A 12 9.55 -14.03 6.55
N THR A 13 9.64 -12.79 6.08
CA THR A 13 10.44 -11.73 6.68
C THR A 13 9.72 -11.01 7.82
N GLY A 14 8.50 -11.42 8.18
CA GLY A 14 7.65 -10.72 9.18
C GLY A 14 7.20 -9.33 8.73
N HIS A 15 7.55 -8.93 7.52
CA HIS A 15 7.28 -7.60 7.00
C HIS A 15 5.89 -7.55 6.34
N PRO A 16 5.02 -6.59 6.74
CA PRO A 16 3.73 -6.37 6.08
C PRO A 16 3.89 -6.09 4.58
N ALA A 17 2.93 -6.48 3.73
CA ALA A 17 3.03 -6.27 2.28
C ALA A 17 3.25 -4.79 1.91
N LYS A 18 3.99 -4.49 0.84
CA LYS A 18 4.20 -3.09 0.42
C LYS A 18 2.88 -2.39 0.07
N TRP A 19 1.94 -3.13 -0.51
CA TRP A 19 0.63 -2.63 -0.92
C TRP A 19 -0.45 -3.46 -0.26
N TYR A 20 -1.53 -2.80 0.15
CA TYR A 20 -2.68 -3.47 0.74
C TYR A 20 -3.99 -2.88 0.21
N GLU A 21 -4.96 -3.74 -0.01
CA GLU A 21 -6.28 -3.41 -0.56
C GLU A 21 -7.34 -3.73 0.49
N ILE A 22 -8.12 -2.73 0.88
CA ILE A 22 -9.20 -2.86 1.87
C ILE A 22 -10.52 -2.73 1.13
N PRO A 23 -11.32 -3.80 1.00
CA PRO A 23 -12.68 -3.69 0.50
C PRO A 23 -13.55 -3.01 1.57
N VAL A 24 -14.09 -1.84 1.24
CA VAL A 24 -15.06 -1.12 2.05
C VAL A 24 -16.45 -1.40 1.49
N PRO A 25 -17.35 -2.02 2.27
CA PRO A 25 -18.72 -2.28 1.81
C PRO A 25 -19.42 -0.98 1.41
N ALA A 26 -20.16 -1.00 0.30
CA ALA A 26 -21.03 0.10 -0.04
C ALA A 26 -22.20 0.16 0.96
N PRO A 27 -22.61 1.36 1.40
CA PRO A 27 -23.69 1.52 2.39
C PRO A 27 -25.02 0.90 1.91
N ASP A 28 -25.28 0.89 0.60
CA ASP A 28 -26.48 0.33 0.00
C ASP A 28 -26.36 -1.15 -0.43
N GLY A 29 -25.32 -1.86 0.02
CA GLY A 29 -25.09 -3.27 -0.33
C GLY A 29 -24.57 -3.51 -1.76
N GLY A 30 -24.18 -2.45 -2.47
CA GLY A 30 -23.52 -2.53 -3.76
C GLY A 30 -22.08 -3.07 -3.71
N ALA A 31 -21.42 -3.10 -4.87
CA ALA A 31 -20.03 -3.56 -4.97
C ALA A 31 -19.10 -2.76 -4.03
N PRO A 32 -18.18 -3.43 -3.29
CA PRO A 32 -17.32 -2.76 -2.33
C PRO A 32 -16.31 -1.85 -3.02
N THR A 33 -16.04 -0.70 -2.41
CA THR A 33 -14.95 0.20 -2.82
C THR A 33 -13.64 -0.32 -2.27
N VAL A 34 -12.68 -0.62 -3.15
CA VAL A 34 -11.35 -1.07 -2.71
C VAL A 34 -10.44 0.15 -2.48
N LEU A 35 -10.04 0.36 -1.22
CA LEU A 35 -9.07 1.39 -0.86
C LEU A 35 -7.65 0.81 -0.91
N LEU A 36 -6.78 1.47 -1.66
CA LEU A 36 -5.37 1.10 -1.76
C LEU A 36 -4.52 1.85 -0.73
N TYR A 37 -3.61 1.12 -0.08
CA TYR A 37 -2.65 1.67 0.88
C TYR A 37 -1.22 1.27 0.51
N GLU A 38 -0.28 2.20 0.65
CA GLU A 38 1.16 1.97 0.51
C GLU A 38 1.85 1.95 1.87
N ARG A 39 2.75 0.98 2.06
CA ARG A 39 3.66 0.92 3.19
C ARG A 39 4.80 1.92 3.01
N VAL A 40 4.82 2.96 3.83
CA VAL A 40 5.83 4.02 3.82
C VAL A 40 6.62 4.07 5.13
N PRO A 41 7.85 4.59 5.11
CA PRO A 41 8.60 4.87 6.33
C PRO A 41 7.78 5.75 7.29
N ALA A 42 7.71 5.35 8.57
CA ALA A 42 7.06 6.18 9.59
C ALA A 42 7.88 7.46 9.88
N GLY A 43 9.19 7.40 9.64
CA GLY A 43 10.13 8.50 9.80
C GLY A 43 11.56 7.98 9.87
N TYR A 44 12.50 8.92 10.01
CA TYR A 44 13.93 8.64 10.08
C TYR A 44 14.56 9.24 11.35
N SER A 45 15.66 8.66 11.82
CA SER A 45 16.46 9.22 12.91
C SER A 45 17.24 10.45 12.43
N LYS A 46 17.34 11.47 13.28
CA LYS A 46 17.91 12.78 12.89
C LYS A 46 19.37 12.72 12.49
N ARG A 47 20.19 11.91 13.18
CA ARG A 47 21.65 11.89 13.02
C ARG A 47 22.15 10.84 12.03
N LEU A 48 21.53 9.66 12.02
CA LEU A 48 21.99 8.51 11.24
C LEU A 48 21.07 8.19 10.05
N GLY A 49 19.91 8.85 9.91
CA GLY A 49 18.97 8.55 8.84
C GLY A 49 18.33 7.16 8.94
N LEU A 50 18.51 6.45 10.06
CA LEU A 50 17.91 5.12 10.27
C LEU A 50 16.38 5.19 10.29
N GLN A 51 15.73 4.30 9.55
CA GLN A 51 14.28 4.20 9.49
C GLN A 51 13.70 3.72 10.83
N LYS A 52 12.65 4.41 11.31
CA LYS A 52 12.04 4.15 12.64
C LYS A 52 10.86 3.17 12.63
N GLY A 53 10.56 2.57 11.50
CA GLY A 53 9.40 1.68 11.33
C GLY A 53 8.60 2.00 10.08
N TRP A 54 7.39 1.46 10.01
CA TRP A 54 6.51 1.52 8.84
C TRP A 54 5.12 2.00 9.25
N LYS A 55 4.46 2.70 8.32
CA LYS A 55 3.02 3.00 8.39
C LYS A 55 2.39 2.76 7.04
N TYR A 56 1.09 2.59 7.00
CA TYR A 56 0.33 2.57 5.74
C TYR A 56 -0.28 3.94 5.48
N THR A 57 -0.15 4.43 4.25
CA THR A 57 -0.75 5.70 3.80
C THR A 57 -1.73 5.41 2.67
N PHE A 58 -2.90 6.03 2.75
CA PHE A 58 -3.94 5.90 1.72
C PHE A 58 -3.45 6.47 0.39
N VAL A 59 -3.73 5.75 -0.69
CA VAL A 59 -3.33 6.10 -2.05
C VAL A 59 -4.59 6.60 -2.78
N PRO A 60 -4.81 7.93 -2.87
CA PRO A 60 -6.05 8.47 -3.40
C PRO A 60 -6.27 8.16 -4.89
N SER A 61 -5.20 7.88 -5.63
CA SER A 61 -5.29 7.45 -7.03
C SER A 61 -5.81 6.03 -7.22
N GLY A 62 -5.86 5.21 -6.15
CA GLY A 62 -6.27 3.80 -6.21
C GLY A 62 -5.36 2.92 -7.09
N THR A 63 -4.26 3.44 -7.61
CA THR A 63 -3.46 2.78 -8.65
C THR A 63 -2.05 2.50 -8.15
N ARG A 64 -1.58 1.27 -8.33
CA ARG A 64 -0.20 0.88 -8.03
C ARG A 64 0.74 1.36 -9.15
N PRO A 65 1.90 1.93 -8.82
CA PRO A 65 2.88 2.31 -9.82
C PRO A 65 3.40 1.06 -10.55
N LYS A 66 3.61 1.19 -11.86
CA LYS A 66 4.21 0.10 -12.66
C LYS A 66 5.65 -0.15 -12.21
N PRO A 67 6.09 -1.42 -12.11
CA PRO A 67 7.47 -1.73 -11.81
C PRO A 67 8.43 -1.14 -12.86
N ARG A 68 9.45 -0.42 -12.39
CA ARG A 68 10.48 0.20 -13.23
C ARG A 68 11.68 -0.75 -13.37
N TRP A 69 11.48 -1.90 -14.01
CA TRP A 69 12.57 -2.80 -14.36
C TRP A 69 13.27 -2.33 -15.63
N PRO A 70 14.58 -2.54 -15.78
CA PRO A 70 15.29 -2.15 -17.00
C PRO A 70 14.85 -2.95 -18.24
N TRP A 71 14.13 -4.06 -18.05
CA TRP A 71 13.51 -4.86 -19.11
C TRP A 71 11.97 -4.68 -19.19
N THR A 72 11.39 -3.70 -18.48
CA THR A 72 9.98 -3.36 -18.66
C THR A 72 9.81 -2.75 -20.06
N LYS A 73 9.04 -3.39 -20.95
CA LYS A 73 8.72 -2.82 -22.27
C LYS A 73 7.87 -1.56 -22.11
N THR A 74 8.37 -0.42 -22.58
CA THR A 74 7.58 0.81 -22.71
C THR A 74 6.64 0.67 -23.92
N PRO A 75 5.34 0.99 -23.79
CA PRO A 75 4.44 1.05 -24.95
C PRO A 75 4.98 2.09 -25.96
N PRO A 76 4.87 1.82 -27.28
CA PRO A 76 5.25 2.82 -28.27
C PRO A 76 4.41 4.10 -28.10
N PRO A 77 4.98 5.29 -28.37
CA PRO A 77 4.22 6.53 -28.40
C PRO A 77 3.13 6.45 -29.47
N ALA A 78 1.98 7.07 -29.19
CA ALA A 78 0.82 7.14 -30.09
C ALA A 78 1.06 8.08 -31.27
#